data_AF-A0A966UBK5-F1
#
_entry.id   AF-A0A966UBK5-F1
#
_cell.length_a   1.000
_cell.length_b   1.000
_cell.length_c   1.000
_cell.angle_alpha   90.00
_cell.angle_beta   90.00
_cell.angle_gamma   90.00
#
_symmetry.space_group_name_H-M   'P 1'
#
loop_
_entity.id
_entity.type
_entity.pdbx_description
1 polymer ?
#
loop_
_entity_poly.entity_id
_entity_poly.type
_entity_poly.pdbx_seq_one_letter_code
_entity_poly.pdbx_strand_id
1 'polypeptide(L)' 'GAAQKDLPLASVVVIERDEMPGIFFIKRIQKSHSGAYWVEGDNRDPEVEKRMKDSRSWGYIPAHEVRGKVLFRIW' A
#
# COMPACT_ATOMS: atom_id res chain seq x y z
N GLY A 1 -2.34 -5.39 25.14
CA GLY A 1 -2.58 -4.25 24.23
C GLY A 1 -3.25 -4.79 22.99
N ALA A 2 -4.26 -4.11 22.44
CA ALA A 2 -5.02 -4.63 21.31
C ALA A 2 -4.06 -4.99 20.16
N ALA A 3 -4.07 -6.26 19.74
CA ALA A 3 -3.38 -6.65 18.52
C ALA A 3 -3.96 -5.79 17.40
N GLN A 4 -3.12 -5.00 16.74
CA GLN A 4 -3.56 -4.21 15.59
C GLN A 4 -4.02 -5.21 14.53
N LYS A 5 -5.33 -5.27 14.31
CA LYS A 5 -5.91 -6.19 13.33
C LYS A 5 -5.41 -5.78 11.95
N ASP A 6 -4.79 -6.72 11.24
CA ASP A 6 -4.33 -6.50 9.88
C ASP A 6 -5.45 -5.92 9.01
N LEU A 7 -5.09 -4.98 8.14
CA LEU A 7 -6.01 -4.47 7.14
C LEU A 7 -6.43 -5.61 6.19
N PRO A 8 -7.71 -5.69 5.78
CA PRO A 8 -8.16 -6.73 4.87
C PRO A 8 -7.39 -6.69 3.55
N LEU A 9 -7.10 -7.88 3.00
CA LEU A 9 -6.58 -8.01 1.63
C LEU A 9 -7.52 -7.31 0.63
N ALA A 10 -6.94 -6.89 -0.49
CA ALA A 10 -7.57 -6.07 -1.50
C ALA A 10 -8.04 -4.67 -1.04
N SER A 11 -7.81 -4.27 0.22
CA SER A 11 -8.04 -2.88 0.64
C SER A 11 -7.13 -1.94 -0.15
N VAL A 12 -7.71 -0.82 -0.61
CA VAL A 12 -6.96 0.30 -1.17
C VAL A 12 -6.52 1.19 -0.01
N VAL A 13 -5.23 1.53 0.03
CA VAL A 13 -4.61 2.26 1.13
C VAL A 13 -3.84 3.47 0.63
N VAL A 14 -3.77 4.49 1.48
CA VAL A 14 -2.88 5.64 1.34
C VAL A 14 -1.60 5.35 2.10
N ILE A 15 -0.47 5.56 1.44
CA ILE A 15 0.86 5.20 1.93
C ILE A 15 1.74 6.44 1.88
N GLU A 16 2.53 6.65 2.92
CA GLU A 16 3.63 7.61 2.94
C GLU A 16 4.87 6.85 3.39
N ARG A 17 5.92 6.87 2.56
CA ARG A 17 7.17 6.15 2.84
C ARG A 17 8.08 7.04 3.67
N ASP A 18 8.80 6.47 4.63
CA ASP A 18 9.73 7.24 5.48
C ASP A 18 10.84 7.91 4.64
N GLU A 19 11.27 7.25 3.56
CA GLU A 19 12.28 7.75 2.59
C GLU A 19 11.76 8.87 1.67
N MET A 20 10.44 9.12 1.63
CA MET A 20 9.79 10.10 0.74
C MET A 20 8.69 10.86 1.50
N PRO A 21 9.06 11.64 2.54
CA PRO A 21 8.08 12.36 3.36
C PRO A 21 7.28 13.36 2.53
N GLY A 22 5.98 13.46 2.81
CA GLY A 22 5.05 14.34 2.09
C GLY A 22 4.53 13.79 0.76
N ILE A 23 5.04 12.65 0.27
CA ILE A 23 4.54 11.99 -0.94
C ILE A 23 3.58 10.86 -0.57
N PHE A 24 2.32 11.00 -0.99
CA PHE A 24 1.31 9.96 -0.80
C PHE A 24 1.15 9.08 -2.04
N PHE A 25 1.17 7.77 -1.82
CA PHE A 25 0.86 6.76 -2.82
C PHE A 25 -0.48 6.09 -2.50
N ILE A 26 -1.24 5.75 -3.54
CA ILE A 26 -2.46 4.93 -3.41
C ILE A 26 -2.18 3.56 -4.02
N LYS A 27 -2.31 2.50 -3.22
CA LYS A 27 -2.03 1.12 -3.63
C LYS A 27 -3.01 0.13 -3.01
N ARG A 28 -3.04 -1.09 -3.53
CA ARG A 28 -3.87 -2.18 -3.03
C ARG A 28 -3.04 -3.22 -2.30
N ILE A 29 -3.50 -3.63 -1.11
CA ILE A 29 -2.88 -4.72 -0.35
C ILE A 29 -3.10 -6.04 -1.08
N GLN A 30 -2.01 -6.72 -1.43
CA GLN A 30 -2.02 -8.05 -2.03
C GLN A 30 -1.70 -9.14 -1.01
N LYS A 31 -0.82 -8.84 -0.04
CA LYS A 31 -0.41 -9.77 1.02
C LYS A 31 -0.24 -9.01 2.34
N SER A 32 -0.46 -9.68 3.47
CA SER A 32 -0.05 -9.20 4.79
C SER A 32 0.76 -10.30 5.48
N HIS A 33 1.75 -9.88 6.26
CA HIS A 33 2.55 -10.78 7.08
C HIS A 33 3.09 -10.02 8.28
N SER A 34 2.73 -10.47 9.49
CA SER A 34 3.31 -9.98 10.75
C SER A 34 3.31 -8.45 10.91
N GLY A 35 2.19 -7.79 10.55
CA GLY A 35 2.06 -6.33 10.64
C GLY A 35 2.77 -5.55 9.52
N ALA A 36 3.21 -6.22 8.46
CA ALA A 36 3.72 -5.61 7.24
C ALA A 36 2.85 -5.97 6.03
N TYR A 37 2.88 -5.13 5.01
CA TYR A 37 1.99 -5.22 3.85
C TYR A 37 2.77 -5.26 2.53
N TRP A 38 2.37 -6.15 1.63
CA TRP A 38 2.76 -6.09 0.22
C TRP A 38 1.67 -5.38 -0.56
N VAL A 39 2.01 -4.29 -1.20
CA VAL A 39 1.07 -3.39 -1.89
C VAL A 39 1.46 -3.23 -3.36
N GLU A 40 0.48 -3.20 -4.25
CA GLU A 40 0.70 -3.04 -5.69
C GLU A 40 -0.26 -1.99 -6.28
N GLY A 41 0.15 -1.37 -7.40
CA GLY A 41 -0.77 -0.59 -8.21
C GLY A 41 -1.72 -1.48 -9.02
N ASP A 42 -2.92 -0.97 -9.32
CA ASP A 42 -3.96 -1.74 -10.01
C ASP A 42 -3.80 -1.76 -11.55
N ASN A 43 -3.06 -0.79 -12.12
CA ASN A 43 -2.88 -0.73 -13.57
C ASN A 43 -1.94 -1.86 -14.05
N ARG A 44 -2.44 -2.68 -14.98
CA ARG A 44 -1.77 -3.87 -15.53
C ARG A 44 -1.18 -3.66 -16.92
N ASP A 45 -1.18 -2.42 -17.44
CA ASP A 45 -0.44 -2.08 -18.64
C ASP A 45 1.06 -2.36 -18.40
N PRO A 46 1.72 -3.22 -19.21
CA PRO A 46 3.11 -3.61 -18.98
C PRO A 46 4.10 -2.44 -18.94
N GLU A 47 3.87 -1.37 -19.70
CA GLU A 47 4.77 -0.21 -19.74
C GLU A 47 4.58 0.69 -18.51
N VAL A 48 3.36 0.73 -17.97
CA VAL A 48 3.08 1.42 -16.70
C VAL A 48 3.58 0.60 -15.53
N GLU A 49 3.37 -0.72 -15.56
CA GLU A 49 3.74 -1.65 -14.50
C GLU A 49 5.24 -1.59 -14.16
N LYS A 50 6.09 -1.57 -15.20
CA LYS A 50 7.56 -1.44 -15.06
C LYS A 50 7.98 -0.14 -14.34
N ARG A 51 7.15 0.91 -14.40
CA ARG A 51 7.44 2.22 -13.80
C ARG A 51 6.72 2.42 -12.46
N MET A 52 5.91 1.46 -12.03
CA MET A 52 5.19 1.57 -10.76
C MET A 52 6.14 1.51 -9.58
N LYS A 53 6.00 2.51 -8.71
CA LYS A 53 6.57 2.49 -7.37
C LYS A 53 5.60 1.75 -6.45
N ASP A 54 5.92 0.50 -6.13
CA ASP A 54 5.17 -0.36 -5.21
C ASP A 54 6.03 -1.52 -4.66
N SER A 55 5.44 -2.49 -3.95
CA SER A 55 6.16 -3.57 -3.26
C SER A 55 6.99 -4.48 -4.15
N ARG A 56 6.77 -4.49 -5.47
CA ARG A 56 7.69 -5.19 -6.38
C ARG A 56 9.09 -4.59 -6.37
N SER A 57 9.18 -3.29 -6.10
CA SER A 57 10.43 -2.57 -5.90
C SER A 57 10.75 -2.31 -4.42
N TRP A 58 9.75 -2.20 -3.55
CA TRP A 58 9.93 -1.81 -2.14
C TRP A 58 10.03 -3.01 -1.18
N GLY A 59 9.55 -4.19 -1.58
CA GLY A 59 9.26 -5.27 -0.64
C GLY A 59 8.04 -4.99 0.24
N TYR A 60 7.97 -5.66 1.39
CA TYR A 60 6.93 -5.40 2.38
C TYR A 60 7.15 -4.04 3.05
N ILE A 61 6.08 -3.25 3.18
CA ILE A 61 6.09 -2.00 3.93
C ILE A 61 5.59 -2.23 5.37
N PRO A 62 6.17 -1.57 6.38
CA PRO A 62 5.68 -1.65 7.75
C PRO A 62 4.33 -0.93 7.90
N ALA A 63 3.52 -1.36 8.87
CA ALA A 63 2.19 -0.79 9.09
C ALA A 63 2.17 0.73 9.30
N HIS A 64 3.23 1.34 9.86
CA HIS A 64 3.25 2.78 10.12
C HIS A 64 3.35 3.65 8.86
N GLU A 65 3.84 3.08 7.75
CA GLU A 65 3.84 3.74 6.43
C GLU A 65 2.43 3.74 5.81
N VAL A 66 1.49 2.93 6.32
CA VAL A 66 0.09 2.97 5.91
C VAL A 66 -0.66 4.04 6.71
N ARG A 67 -1.01 5.14 6.06
CA ARG A 67 -1.67 6.30 6.70
C ARG A 67 -3.18 6.17 6.81
N GLY A 68 -3.79 5.35 5.95
CA GLY A 68 -5.23 5.11 6.02
C GLY A 68 -5.73 4.17 4.93
N LYS A 69 -6.99 3.73 5.10
CA LYS A 69 -7.73 2.96 4.10
C LYS A 69 -8.65 3.88 3.32
N VAL A 70 -8.65 3.76 1.99
CA VAL A 70 -9.61 4.45 1.12
C VAL A 70 -10.97 3.77 1.26
N LEU A 71 -11.99 4.52 1.67
CA LEU A 71 -13.35 4.03 1.88
C LEU A 71 -14.26 4.29 0.67
N PHE A 72 -14.15 5.50 0.10
CA PHE A 72 -15.00 5.95 -0.98
C PHE A 72 -14.19 6.70 -2.03
N ARG A 73 -14.69 6.68 -3.27
CA ARG A 73 -14.29 7.59 -4.33
C ARG A 73 -15.53 8.39 -4.70
N ILE A 74 -15.44 9.69 -4.58
CA ILE A 74 -16.50 10.62 -4.99
C ILE A 74 -16.15 11.08 -6.40
N TRP A 75 -17.16 11.17 -7.25
CA TRP A 75 -17.07 11.58 -8.64
C TRP A 75 -17.87 12.85 -8.84
#